data_AF-A0A952I4Z4-F1
#
_entry.id   AF-A0A952I4Z4-F1
#
_cell.length_a   1.000
_cell.length_b   1.000
_cell.length_c   1.000
_cell.angle_alpha   90.00
_cell.angle_beta   90.00
_cell.angle_gamma   90.00
#
_symmetry.space_group_name_H-M   'P 1'
#
loop_
_entity.id
_entity.type
_entity.pdbx_description
1 polymer ?
#
loop_
_entity_poly.entity_id
_entity_poly.type
_entity_poly.pdbx_seq_one_letter_code
_entity_poly.pdbx_strand_id
1 'polypeptide(L)'
;LIAIFAVLVLQFKSFRQPLIVFSAIPLAFTGSIVALFITGWTFSFFAFVGFTSLVGIVINTSIILIDYTNQLRIGGMDKTAAIIKACETRFLPIVLTSCTTIFGLLPLTLSKGDLWPPLGWTIIGGMVSSTFLTLLVVPVLYKLFSREKLTEDSEEELVEQGIISPAV
;
A
#
# COMPACT_ATOMS: atom_id res chain seq x y z
N LEU A 1 8.30 9.91 -7.70
CA LEU A 1 7.35 10.19 -6.59
C LEU A 1 6.21 11.10 -7.01
N ILE A 2 6.47 12.32 -7.51
CA ILE A 2 5.40 13.26 -7.94
C ILE A 2 4.47 12.63 -8.99
N ALA A 3 5.02 11.97 -10.01
CA ALA A 3 4.22 11.28 -11.02
C ALA A 3 3.35 10.16 -10.41
N ILE A 4 3.89 9.37 -9.48
CA ILE A 4 3.13 8.33 -8.78
C ILE A 4 1.98 8.96 -7.99
N PHE A 5 2.26 10.03 -7.25
CA PHE A 5 1.23 10.74 -6.49
C PHE A 5 0.12 11.28 -7.42
N ALA A 6 0.47 11.91 -8.54
CA ALA A 6 -0.49 12.41 -9.52
C ALA A 6 -1.39 11.28 -10.06
N VAL A 7 -0.81 10.13 -10.44
CA VAL A 7 -1.57 8.97 -10.90
C VAL A 7 -2.50 8.44 -9.81
N LEU A 8 -2.07 8.40 -8.55
CA LEU A 8 -2.93 7.96 -7.43
C LEU A 8 -4.10 8.91 -7.16
N VAL A 9 -3.86 10.22 -7.25
CA VAL A 9 -4.94 11.22 -7.12
C VAL A 9 -5.98 11.01 -8.21
N LEU A 10 -5.56 10.72 -9.44
CA LEU A 10 -6.45 10.39 -10.55
C LEU A 10 -7.20 9.07 -10.32
N GLN A 11 -6.50 8.04 -9.83
CA GLN A 11 -7.07 6.73 -9.54
C GLN A 11 -8.17 6.78 -8.48
N PHE A 12 -7.88 7.41 -7.34
CA PHE A 12 -8.80 7.43 -6.19
C PHE A 12 -9.74 8.63 -6.19
N LYS A 13 -9.60 9.55 -7.15
CA LYS A 13 -10.30 10.85 -7.21
C LYS A 13 -10.28 11.60 -5.86
N SER A 14 -9.22 11.42 -5.09
CA SER A 14 -9.10 11.93 -3.71
C SER A 14 -7.64 12.17 -3.38
N PHE A 15 -7.35 13.24 -2.64
CA PHE A 15 -5.99 13.56 -2.17
C PHE A 15 -5.60 12.83 -0.87
N ARG A 16 -6.58 12.37 -0.08
CA ARG A 16 -6.31 11.73 1.22
C ARG A 16 -5.82 10.30 1.08
N GLN A 17 -6.41 9.54 0.15
CA GLN A 17 -6.06 8.14 -0.05
C GLN A 17 -4.63 7.93 -0.58
N PRO A 18 -4.15 8.72 -1.56
CA PRO A 18 -2.74 8.71 -1.95
C PRO A 18 -1.80 9.01 -0.79
N LEU A 19 -2.17 9.91 0.13
CA LEU A 19 -1.36 10.23 1.29
C LEU A 19 -1.24 9.05 2.27
N ILE A 20 -2.32 8.28 2.44
CA ILE A 20 -2.30 7.02 3.19
C ILE A 20 -1.39 5.98 2.51
N VAL A 21 -1.43 5.87 1.17
CA VAL A 21 -0.50 4.97 0.45
C VAL A 21 0.96 5.37 0.68
N PHE A 22 1.25 6.68 0.67
CA PHE A 22 2.62 7.18 0.85
C PHE A 22 3.18 6.96 2.27
N SER A 23 2.33 6.75 3.28
CA SER A 23 2.80 6.40 4.64
C SER A 23 3.50 5.03 4.69
N ALA A 24 3.34 4.20 3.67
CA ALA A 24 4.05 2.93 3.56
C ALA A 24 5.54 3.10 3.18
N ILE A 25 5.92 4.23 2.58
CA ILE A 25 7.31 4.49 2.15
C ILE A 25 8.27 4.58 3.34
N PRO A 26 8.00 5.37 4.41
CA PRO A 26 8.87 5.39 5.59
C PRO A 26 9.00 4.02 6.27
N LEU A 27 7.91 3.24 6.30
CA LEU A 27 7.91 1.88 6.85
C LEU A 27 8.87 0.98 6.08
N ALA A 28 8.82 1.03 4.75
CA ALA A 28 9.74 0.30 3.88
C ALA A 28 11.21 0.76 4.06
N PHE A 29 11.43 2.08 4.11
CA PHE A 29 12.76 2.65 4.29
C PHE A 29 13.43 2.19 5.58
N THR A 30 12.69 2.17 6.69
CA THR A 30 13.21 1.69 7.98
C THR A 30 13.67 0.23 7.90
N GLY A 31 12.88 -0.65 7.25
CA GLY A 31 13.25 -2.05 7.05
C GLY A 31 14.47 -2.23 6.15
N SER A 32 14.57 -1.44 5.09
CA SER A 32 15.72 -1.46 4.18
C SER A 32 17.03 -1.10 4.88
N ILE A 33 17.02 -0.04 5.69
CA ILE A 33 18.21 0.37 6.46
C ILE A 33 18.59 -0.70 7.47
N VAL A 34 17.62 -1.23 8.21
CA VAL A 34 17.87 -2.27 9.22
C VAL A 34 18.50 -3.50 8.58
N ALA A 35 18.02 -3.94 7.40
CA ALA A 35 18.61 -5.09 6.73
C ALA A 35 20.03 -4.84 6.22
N LEU A 36 20.31 -3.67 5.63
CA LEU A 36 21.67 -3.30 5.24
C LEU A 36 22.60 -3.28 6.45
N PHE A 37 22.14 -2.74 7.58
CA PHE A 37 22.91 -2.68 8.82
C PHE A 37 23.23 -4.07 9.38
N ILE A 38 22.24 -4.97 9.42
CA ILE A 38 22.43 -6.36 9.91
C ILE A 38 23.38 -7.15 8.99
N THR A 39 23.32 -6.90 7.69
CA THR A 39 24.11 -7.63 6.69
C THR A 39 25.49 -7.03 6.47
N GLY A 40 25.81 -5.90 7.11
CA GLY A 40 27.10 -5.24 7.02
C GLY A 40 27.34 -4.50 5.69
N TRP A 41 26.31 -4.33 4.86
CA TRP A 41 26.43 -3.61 3.59
C TRP A 41 26.22 -2.12 3.79
N THR A 42 26.97 -1.31 3.04
CA THR A 42 26.83 0.16 3.06
C THR A 42 25.66 0.62 2.20
N PHE A 43 25.14 1.81 2.50
CA PHE A 43 24.16 2.47 1.65
C PHE A 43 24.85 3.01 0.38
N SER A 44 24.95 2.15 -0.64
CA SER A 44 25.58 2.43 -1.92
C SER A 44 24.57 2.94 -2.97
N PHE A 45 25.06 3.33 -4.15
CA PHE A 45 24.19 3.67 -5.28
C PHE A 45 23.23 2.52 -5.65
N PHE A 46 23.72 1.28 -5.60
CA PHE A 46 22.88 0.10 -5.87
C PHE A 46 21.82 -0.13 -4.78
N ALA A 47 22.13 0.18 -3.52
CA ALA A 47 21.12 0.19 -2.45
C ALA A 47 20.04 1.26 -2.72
N PHE A 48 20.42 2.45 -3.18
CA PHE A 48 19.44 3.50 -3.55
C PHE A 48 18.54 3.10 -4.72
N VAL A 49 19.10 2.41 -5.73
CA VAL A 49 18.31 1.82 -6.83
C VAL A 49 17.32 0.79 -6.27
N GLY A 50 17.78 -0.11 -5.39
CA GLY A 50 16.92 -1.09 -4.73
C GLY A 50 15.80 -0.44 -3.92
N PHE A 51 16.09 0.64 -3.19
CA PHE A 51 15.09 1.39 -2.44
C PHE A 51 14.06 2.04 -3.37
N THR A 52 14.49 2.63 -4.49
CA THR A 52 13.59 3.22 -5.48
C THR A 52 12.66 2.16 -6.10
N SER A 53 13.17 0.96 -6.40
CA SER A 53 12.35 -0.16 -6.85
C SER A 53 11.37 -0.62 -5.77
N LEU A 54 11.83 -0.72 -4.51
CA LEU A 54 11.00 -1.12 -3.37
C LEU A 54 9.80 -0.17 -3.17
N VAL A 55 10.00 1.14 -3.34
CA VAL A 55 8.91 2.13 -3.24
C VAL A 55 7.74 1.75 -4.16
N GLY A 56 8.00 1.35 -5.40
CA GLY A 56 6.95 0.93 -6.34
C GLY A 56 6.20 -0.32 -5.87
N ILE A 57 6.92 -1.30 -5.34
CA ILE A 57 6.34 -2.56 -4.86
C ILE A 57 5.43 -2.32 -3.65
N VAL A 58 5.89 -1.52 -2.69
CA VAL A 58 5.15 -1.20 -1.47
C VAL A 58 3.93 -0.34 -1.76
N ILE A 59 4.04 0.60 -2.70
CA ILE A 59 2.91 1.37 -3.19
C ILE A 59 1.86 0.45 -3.83
N ASN A 60 2.26 -0.51 -4.68
CA ASN A 60 1.33 -1.43 -5.32
C ASN A 60 0.51 -2.26 -4.31
N THR A 61 1.16 -2.82 -3.29
CA THR A 61 0.46 -3.59 -2.24
C THR A 61 -0.53 -2.73 -1.45
N SER A 62 -0.18 -1.47 -1.17
CA SER A 62 -1.06 -0.50 -0.50
C SER A 62 -2.24 -0.08 -1.37
N ILE A 63 -2.01 0.16 -2.66
CA ILE A 63 -3.06 0.51 -3.64
C ILE A 63 -4.10 -0.58 -3.69
N ILE A 64 -3.70 -1.84 -3.86
CA ILE A 64 -4.62 -2.97 -4.02
C ILE A 64 -5.54 -3.10 -2.80
N LEU A 65 -5.00 -2.90 -1.59
CA LEU A 65 -5.79 -2.98 -0.36
C LEU A 65 -6.81 -1.84 -0.25
N ILE A 66 -6.39 -0.60 -0.51
CA ILE A 66 -7.28 0.57 -0.44
C ILE A 66 -8.32 0.55 -1.55
N ASP A 67 -7.92 0.20 -2.77
CA ASP A 67 -8.81 0.11 -3.93
C ASP A 67 -9.90 -0.94 -3.67
N TYR A 68 -9.53 -2.12 -3.18
CA TYR A 68 -10.50 -3.15 -2.85
C TYR A 68 -11.43 -2.75 -1.69
N THR A 69 -10.90 -2.03 -0.68
CA THR A 69 -11.72 -1.46 0.39
C THR A 69 -12.73 -0.46 -0.16
N ASN A 70 -12.32 0.42 -1.08
CA ASN A 70 -13.23 1.38 -1.71
C ASN A 70 -14.30 0.68 -2.55
N GLN A 71 -13.94 -0.36 -3.31
CA GLN A 71 -14.92 -1.13 -4.07
C GLN A 71 -15.99 -1.74 -3.17
N LEU A 72 -15.61 -2.29 -2.01
CA LEU A 72 -16.56 -2.82 -1.02
C LEU A 72 -17.46 -1.72 -0.45
N ARG A 73 -16.92 -0.51 -0.23
CA ARG A 73 -17.69 0.64 0.24
C ARG A 73 -18.67 1.17 -0.81
N ILE A 74 -18.29 1.18 -2.09
CA ILE A 74 -19.20 1.52 -3.19
C ILE A 74 -20.34 0.49 -3.27
N GLY A 75 -20.08 -0.77 -2.93
CA GLY A 75 -21.08 -1.82 -2.76
C GLY A 75 -21.98 -1.68 -1.52
N GLY A 76 -21.91 -0.56 -0.79
CA GLY A 76 -22.76 -0.27 0.38
C GLY A 76 -22.31 -0.91 1.70
N MET A 77 -21.12 -1.52 1.76
CA MET A 77 -20.61 -2.10 2.98
C MET A 77 -20.14 -1.03 3.98
N ASP A 78 -20.45 -1.21 5.26
CA ASP A 78 -19.92 -0.36 6.33
C ASP A 78 -18.39 -0.29 6.26
N LYS A 79 -17.84 0.88 6.58
CA LYS A 79 -16.40 1.17 6.47
C LYS A 79 -15.56 0.16 7.26
N THR A 80 -15.97 -0.21 8.47
CA THR A 80 -15.18 -1.14 9.30
C THR A 80 -15.28 -2.56 8.75
N ALA A 81 -16.47 -2.98 8.33
CA ALA A 81 -16.68 -4.28 7.70
C ALA A 81 -15.89 -4.41 6.37
N ALA A 82 -15.87 -3.35 5.56
CA ALA A 82 -15.13 -3.31 4.30
C ALA A 82 -13.61 -3.46 4.51
N ILE A 83 -13.05 -2.79 5.52
CA ILE A 83 -11.62 -2.90 5.85
C ILE A 83 -11.28 -4.33 6.28
N ILE A 84 -12.07 -4.92 7.19
CA ILE A 84 -11.82 -6.29 7.68
C ILE A 84 -11.90 -7.27 6.50
N LYS A 85 -12.94 -7.17 5.67
CA LYS A 85 -13.11 -8.05 4.51
C LYS A 85 -12.00 -7.88 3.48
N ALA A 86 -11.53 -6.64 3.28
CA ALA A 86 -10.42 -6.37 2.38
C ALA A 86 -9.11 -6.98 2.90
N CYS A 87 -8.83 -6.85 4.20
CA CYS A 87 -7.66 -7.46 4.83
C CYS A 87 -7.70 -8.99 4.73
N GLU A 88 -8.81 -9.64 5.07
CA GLU A 88 -8.94 -11.11 4.97
C GLU A 88 -8.67 -11.62 3.54
N THR A 89 -9.26 -10.95 2.55
CA THR A 89 -9.17 -11.38 1.15
C THR A 89 -7.79 -11.11 0.55
N ARG A 90 -7.13 -10.03 0.98
CA ARG A 90 -5.86 -9.58 0.39
C ARG A 90 -4.62 -10.02 1.17
N PHE A 91 -4.78 -10.50 2.41
CA PHE A 91 -3.66 -10.94 3.24
C PHE A 91 -2.78 -11.98 2.54
N LEU A 92 -3.37 -13.09 2.10
CA LEU A 92 -2.62 -14.16 1.45
C LEU A 92 -1.96 -13.70 0.14
N PRO A 93 -2.66 -13.04 -0.80
CA PRO A 93 -2.03 -12.51 -2.01
C PRO A 93 -0.84 -11.57 -1.74
N ILE A 94 -0.95 -10.67 -0.75
CA ILE A 94 0.14 -9.74 -0.40
C ILE A 94 1.35 -10.51 0.13
N VAL A 95 1.13 -11.45 1.06
CA VAL A 95 2.20 -12.28 1.62
C VAL A 95 2.88 -13.13 0.53
N LEU A 96 2.10 -13.75 -0.36
CA LEU A 96 2.63 -14.55 -1.47
C LEU A 96 3.51 -13.71 -2.42
N THR A 97 3.09 -12.49 -2.73
CA THR A 97 3.88 -11.57 -3.56
C THR A 97 5.20 -11.24 -2.88
N SER A 98 5.16 -10.91 -1.58
CA SER A 98 6.37 -10.63 -0.82
C SER A 98 7.31 -11.83 -0.77
N CYS A 99 6.81 -13.02 -0.46
CA CYS A 99 7.59 -14.24 -0.48
C CYS A 99 8.22 -14.48 -1.85
N THR A 100 7.46 -14.32 -2.93
CA THR A 100 7.95 -14.51 -4.30
C THR A 100 9.12 -13.58 -4.61
N THR A 101 9.01 -12.29 -4.27
CA THR A 101 10.10 -11.34 -4.48
C THR A 101 11.31 -11.65 -3.59
N ILE A 102 11.09 -11.99 -2.32
CA ILE A 102 12.18 -12.33 -1.40
C ILE A 102 12.95 -13.56 -1.90
N PHE A 103 12.25 -14.64 -2.24
CA PHE A 103 12.88 -15.85 -2.75
C PHE A 103 13.52 -15.65 -4.13
N GLY A 104 12.90 -14.83 -4.99
CA GLY A 104 13.46 -14.49 -6.30
C GLY A 104 14.76 -13.68 -6.22
N LEU A 105 14.91 -12.84 -5.19
CA LEU A 105 16.11 -12.03 -4.97
C LEU A 105 17.16 -12.72 -4.08
N LEU A 106 16.80 -13.79 -3.38
CA LEU A 106 17.72 -14.54 -2.51
C LEU A 106 19.03 -14.96 -3.22
N PRO A 107 19.01 -15.60 -4.41
CA PRO A 107 20.26 -15.97 -5.09
C PRO A 107 21.09 -14.74 -5.52
N LEU A 108 20.43 -13.63 -5.86
CA LEU A 108 21.09 -12.38 -6.22
C LEU A 108 21.82 -11.78 -5.00
N THR A 109 21.19 -11.84 -3.83
CA THR A 109 21.76 -11.31 -2.58
C THR A 109 22.92 -12.12 -2.00
N LEU A 110 22.97 -13.42 -2.32
CA LEU A 110 24.02 -14.33 -1.87
C LEU A 110 25.19 -14.43 -2.86
N SER A 111 25.07 -13.76 -4.02
CA SER A 111 26.14 -13.71 -5.01
C SER A 111 27.39 -13.01 -4.45
N LYS A 112 28.58 -13.46 -4.86
CA LYS A 112 29.89 -12.92 -4.43
C LYS A 112 30.26 -11.57 -5.07
N GLY A 113 29.33 -10.90 -5.75
CA GLY A 113 29.59 -9.58 -6.35
C GLY A 113 29.31 -8.46 -5.35
N ASP A 114 29.98 -7.31 -5.47
CA ASP A 114 29.76 -6.18 -4.54
C ASP A 114 28.60 -5.25 -4.95
N LEU A 115 28.15 -5.36 -6.20
CA LEU A 115 27.15 -4.45 -6.77
C LEU A 115 25.71 -4.90 -6.49
N TRP A 116 25.45 -6.21 -6.54
CA TRP A 116 24.10 -6.77 -6.50
C TRP A 116 23.56 -7.03 -5.08
N PRO A 117 24.36 -7.48 -4.10
CA PRO A 117 23.87 -7.75 -2.75
C PRO A 117 23.27 -6.54 -2.04
N PRO A 118 23.88 -5.32 -2.08
CA PRO A 118 23.25 -4.16 -1.46
C PRO A 118 21.86 -3.85 -2.03
N LEU A 119 21.67 -4.02 -3.34
CA LEU A 119 20.37 -3.85 -4.00
C LEU A 119 19.34 -4.84 -3.47
N GLY A 120 19.68 -6.14 -3.46
CA GLY A 120 18.73 -7.17 -3.07
C GLY A 120 18.42 -7.15 -1.57
N TRP A 121 19.42 -6.92 -0.70
CA TRP A 121 19.20 -6.80 0.74
C TRP A 121 18.32 -5.61 1.10
N THR A 122 18.46 -4.50 0.38
CA THR A 122 17.58 -3.32 0.52
C THR A 122 16.11 -3.69 0.24
N ILE A 123 15.86 -4.42 -0.84
CA ILE A 123 14.51 -4.83 -1.23
C ILE A 123 13.95 -5.87 -0.26
N ILE A 124 14.71 -6.91 0.07
CA ILE A 124 14.27 -7.98 0.97
C ILE A 124 13.94 -7.41 2.36
N GLY A 125 14.86 -6.63 2.93
CA GLY A 125 14.66 -6.03 4.26
C GLY A 125 13.48 -5.09 4.35
N GLY A 126 13.40 -4.18 3.38
CA GLY A 126 12.32 -3.22 3.32
C GLY A 126 10.98 -3.87 3.02
N MET A 127 10.95 -4.94 2.22
CA MET A 127 9.73 -5.70 1.94
C MET A 127 9.24 -6.47 3.16
N VAL A 128 10.13 -7.19 3.87
CA VAL A 128 9.74 -7.91 5.09
C VAL A 128 9.11 -6.94 6.09
N SER A 129 9.80 -5.83 6.39
CA SER A 129 9.29 -4.82 7.31
C SER A 129 7.97 -4.19 6.81
N SER A 130 7.97 -3.68 5.58
CA SER A 130 6.81 -2.97 5.03
C SER A 130 5.59 -3.87 4.89
N THR A 131 5.71 -5.14 4.52
CA THR A 131 4.53 -6.01 4.35
C THR A 131 3.78 -6.17 5.66
N PHE A 132 4.47 -6.43 6.78
CA PHE A 132 3.82 -6.53 8.09
C PHE A 132 3.29 -5.18 8.58
N LEU A 133 4.12 -4.13 8.50
CA LEU A 133 3.75 -2.81 9.03
C LEU A 133 2.64 -2.15 8.19
N THR A 134 2.67 -2.27 6.86
CA THR A 134 1.67 -1.69 5.95
C THR A 134 0.31 -2.36 6.13
N LEU A 135 0.28 -3.68 6.33
CA LEU A 135 -0.97 -4.42 6.52
C LEU A 135 -1.69 -4.03 7.83
N LEU A 136 -0.96 -3.50 8.81
CA LEU A 136 -1.53 -2.92 10.03
C LEU A 136 -1.80 -1.41 9.91
N VAL A 137 -0.83 -0.66 9.40
CA VAL A 137 -0.85 0.80 9.40
C VAL A 137 -1.83 1.35 8.35
N VAL A 138 -1.86 0.80 7.13
CA VAL A 138 -2.75 1.26 6.06
C VAL A 138 -4.24 1.16 6.44
N PRO A 139 -4.77 0.04 6.96
CA PRO A 139 -6.18 -0.02 7.34
C PRO A 139 -6.51 0.89 8.53
N VAL A 140 -5.59 1.05 9.49
CA VAL A 140 -5.78 1.98 10.62
C VAL A 140 -5.83 3.42 10.14
N LEU A 141 -4.92 3.82 9.26
CA LEU A 141 -4.90 5.16 8.66
C LEU A 141 -6.12 5.39 7.77
N TYR A 142 -6.52 4.39 6.98
CA TYR A 142 -7.76 4.46 6.22
C TYR A 142 -8.97 4.65 7.14
N LYS A 143 -9.03 3.93 8.28
CA LYS A 143 -10.09 4.11 9.28
C LYS A 143 -10.07 5.51 9.89
N LEU A 144 -8.90 6.09 10.17
CA LEU A 144 -8.80 7.41 10.81
C LEU A 144 -9.11 8.57 9.84
N PHE A 145 -8.61 8.49 8.61
CA PHE A 145 -8.62 9.61 7.66
C PHE A 145 -9.75 9.53 6.62
N SER A 146 -10.35 8.36 6.40
CA SER A 146 -11.52 8.23 5.52
C SER A 146 -12.77 8.75 6.24
N ARG A 147 -13.46 9.72 5.65
CA ARG A 147 -14.66 10.33 6.25
C ARG A 147 -15.81 9.30 6.27
N GLU A 148 -16.63 9.35 7.30
CA GLU A 148 -17.75 8.42 7.57
C GLU A 148 -18.96 8.63 6.66
N LYS A 149 -18.93 9.58 5.72
CA LYS A 149 -20.10 9.89 4.90
C LYS A 149 -20.37 8.81 3.84
N LEU A 150 -21.35 7.98 4.13
CA LEU A 150 -22.22 7.28 3.18
C LEU A 150 -23.67 7.42 3.66
N THR A 151 -24.14 8.66 3.88
CA THR A 151 -25.55 8.86 4.29
C THR A 151 -26.17 10.21 3.95
N GLU A 152 -25.55 11.08 3.13
CA GLU A 152 -26.23 12.36 2.77
C GLU A 152 -26.20 12.62 1.25
N ASP A 153 -25.04 12.49 0.60
CA ASP A 153 -24.92 12.89 -0.81
C ASP A 153 -25.65 11.94 -1.81
N SER A 154 -25.96 10.71 -1.39
CA SER A 154 -26.68 9.72 -2.22
C SER A 154 -28.21 9.80 -2.08
N GLU A 155 -28.74 10.39 -1.00
CA GLU A 155 -30.18 10.66 -0.88
C GLU A 155 -30.54 11.96 -1.63
N GLU A 156 -29.68 12.99 -1.58
CA GLU A 156 -29.89 14.23 -2.33
C GLU A 156 -29.82 14.01 -3.85
N GLU A 157 -28.86 13.24 -4.39
CA GLU A 157 -28.79 12.94 -5.83
C GLU A 157 -29.97 12.08 -6.34
N LEU A 158 -30.53 11.19 -5.51
CA LEU A 158 -31.70 10.38 -5.89
C LEU A 158 -33.02 11.15 -5.78
N VAL A 159 -33.10 12.16 -4.92
CA VAL A 159 -34.21 13.12 -4.84
C VAL A 159 -34.13 14.14 -5.98
N GLU A 160 -32.95 14.65 -6.32
CA GLU A 160 -32.75 15.64 -7.39
C GLU A 160 -32.96 15.03 -8.79
N GLN A 161 -32.69 13.73 -8.97
CA GLN A 161 -32.98 12.99 -10.20
C GLN A 161 -34.42 12.47 -10.31
N GLY A 162 -35.28 12.74 -9.33
CA GLY A 162 -36.71 12.42 -9.39
C GLY A 162 -37.05 10.93 -9.42
N ILE A 163 -36.14 10.05 -8.98
CA ILE A 163 -36.34 8.60 -8.97
C ILE A 163 -37.12 8.16 -7.71
N ILE A 164 -37.13 9.00 -6.66
CA ILE A 164 -37.90 8.78 -5.42
C ILE A 164 -38.95 9.90 -5.28
N SER A 165 -40.22 9.53 -5.10
CA SER A 165 -41.27 10.47 -4.71
C SER A 165 -41.12 10.81 -3.22
N PRO A 166 -41.27 12.09 -2.80
CA PRO A 166 -41.34 12.41 -1.38
C PRO A 166 -42.55 11.67 -0.78
N ALA A 167 -42.28 10.75 0.13
CA ALA A 167 -43.33 10.17 0.96
C ALA A 167 -43.97 11.32 1.75
N VAL A 168 -45.29 11.43 1.57
CA VAL A 168 -46.22 12.30 2.32
C VAL A 168 -45.98 12.21 3.82
#